data_AF-C9SUL8-F1
#
_entry.id   AF-C9SUL8-F1
#
_cell.length_a   1.000
_cell.length_b   1.000
_cell.length_c   1.000
_cell.angle_alpha   90.00
_cell.angle_beta   90.00
_cell.angle_gamma   90.00
#
_symmetry.space_group_name_H-M   'P 1'
#
loop_
_entity.id
_entity.type
_entity.pdbx_description
1 polymer ?
#
loop_
_entity_poly.entity_id
_entity_poly.type
_entity_poly.pdbx_seq_one_letter_code
_entity_poly.pdbx_strand_id
1 'polypeptide(L)'
;MVRIKERYLLINILYPLDTTRRTDSNVPAFVRRHRPTPGDLSPRDLVKGIRQQVSALFGDYGSGAFEGNNLVVKYLSKATSTFILKVKRAHYRLVWAALTTINSLPLSSSNEKSCVFNVVRVSGTIRKVEEEAVHQARQLVLAVRAEEASDTRLPTMLERPTTSRTSPDRKGEIPIMVPRESGNDDSDESELKEHLNSS
;
A
#
# COMPACT_ATOMS: atom_id res chain seq x y z
N MET A 1 5.19 41.72 14.69
CA MET A 1 5.16 41.25 13.29
C MET A 1 4.29 39.99 13.20
N VAL A 2 3.13 40.04 12.53
CA VAL A 2 2.14 38.93 12.51
C VAL A 2 2.14 38.27 11.13
N ARG A 3 2.27 36.95 11.08
CA ARG A 3 2.21 36.14 9.84
C ARG A 3 1.03 35.18 9.91
N ILE A 4 0.32 35.04 8.79
CA ILE A 4 -0.74 34.05 8.62
C ILE A 4 -0.12 32.64 8.63
N LYS A 5 -0.66 31.76 9.48
CA LYS A 5 -0.23 30.36 9.60
C LYS A 5 -1.11 29.44 8.77
N GLU A 6 -0.47 28.59 7.99
CA GLU A 6 -1.11 27.62 7.10
C GLU A 6 -0.79 26.19 7.55
N ARG A 7 -1.61 25.24 7.08
CA ARG A 7 -1.46 23.81 7.30
C ARG A 7 -1.52 23.09 5.96
N TYR A 8 -0.66 22.09 5.82
CA TYR A 8 -0.59 21.21 4.68
C TYR A 8 -1.01 19.82 5.12
N LEU A 9 -1.94 19.23 4.38
CA LEU A 9 -2.43 17.88 4.61
C LEU A 9 -1.93 17.00 3.47
N LEU A 10 -1.40 15.83 3.81
CA LEU A 10 -1.12 14.74 2.89
C LEU A 10 -2.31 13.80 2.88
N ILE A 11 -2.89 13.58 1.70
CA ILE A 11 -4.05 12.71 1.54
C ILE A 11 -3.79 11.68 0.45
N ASN A 12 -4.20 10.45 0.74
CA ASN A 12 -4.22 9.35 -0.20
C ASN A 12 -5.66 9.02 -0.57
N ILE A 13 -5.92 8.81 -1.84
CA ILE A 13 -7.21 8.35 -2.35
C ILE A 13 -7.12 6.83 -2.47
N LEU A 14 -7.97 6.14 -1.72
CA LEU A 14 -8.05 4.69 -1.71
C LEU A 14 -9.31 4.25 -2.45
N TYR A 15 -9.15 3.27 -3.32
CA TYR A 15 -10.28 2.68 -4.03
C TYR A 15 -10.64 1.36 -3.33
N PRO A 16 -11.79 1.29 -2.65
CA PRO A 16 -12.28 0.02 -2.15
C PRO A 16 -12.53 -0.92 -3.33
N LEU A 17 -12.33 -2.20 -3.07
CA LEU A 17 -12.58 -3.23 -4.06
C LEU A 17 -14.08 -3.56 -4.02
N ASP A 18 -14.73 -3.51 -5.18
CA ASP A 18 -16.09 -4.02 -5.32
C ASP A 18 -16.08 -5.52 -5.04
N THR A 19 -16.59 -5.94 -3.88
CA THR A 19 -16.62 -7.35 -3.44
C THR A 19 -17.33 -8.27 -4.45
N THR A 20 -18.19 -7.70 -5.28
CA THR A 20 -18.97 -8.39 -6.32
C THR A 20 -18.12 -8.79 -7.53
N ARG A 21 -17.00 -8.12 -7.79
CA ARG A 21 -16.11 -8.40 -8.92
C ARG A 21 -14.87 -9.16 -8.45
N ARG A 22 -15.10 -10.39 -7.96
CA ARG A 22 -14.06 -11.39 -7.69
C ARG A 22 -13.54 -11.95 -9.00
N THR A 23 -12.75 -11.17 -9.73
CA THR A 23 -12.01 -11.66 -10.89
C THR A 23 -10.59 -11.11 -10.79
N ASP A 24 -9.65 -12.03 -10.54
CA ASP A 24 -8.22 -11.97 -10.86
C ASP A 24 -7.38 -11.00 -9.98
N SER A 25 -6.14 -11.25 -9.57
CA SER A 25 -5.10 -12.27 -9.78
C SER A 25 -4.08 -12.09 -8.64
N ASN A 26 -2.95 -12.79 -8.69
CA ASN A 26 -1.73 -12.81 -7.86
C ASN A 26 -1.14 -11.44 -7.37
N VAL A 27 -1.95 -10.50 -6.90
CA VAL A 27 -1.54 -9.15 -6.51
C VAL A 27 -2.01 -8.88 -5.08
N PRO A 28 -1.08 -8.52 -4.17
CA PRO A 28 -1.42 -8.25 -2.78
C PRO A 28 -2.54 -7.23 -2.61
N ALA A 29 -3.41 -7.45 -1.61
CA ALA A 29 -4.56 -6.61 -1.33
C ALA A 29 -4.20 -5.13 -1.08
N PHE A 30 -3.00 -4.88 -0.55
CA PHE A 30 -2.49 -3.54 -0.32
C PHE A 30 -2.26 -2.79 -1.66
N VAL A 31 -1.63 -3.42 -2.65
CA VAL A 31 -1.38 -2.80 -3.97
C VAL A 31 -2.70 -2.48 -4.68
N ARG A 32 -3.69 -3.36 -4.55
CA ARG A 32 -5.03 -3.17 -5.15
C ARG A 32 -5.75 -1.95 -4.59
N ARG A 33 -5.54 -1.59 -3.31
CA ARG A 33 -6.14 -0.43 -2.67
C ARG A 33 -5.51 0.90 -3.12
N HIS A 34 -4.22 0.88 -3.44
CA HIS A 34 -3.46 2.03 -3.96
C HIS A 34 -3.48 2.12 -5.49
N ARG A 35 -4.58 1.68 -6.11
CA ARG A 35 -4.74 1.71 -7.56
C ARG A 35 -4.64 3.15 -8.09
N PRO A 36 -3.94 3.39 -9.22
CA PRO A 36 -3.94 4.68 -9.89
C PRO A 36 -5.35 5.13 -10.23
N THR A 37 -5.60 6.44 -10.12
CA THR A 37 -6.88 7.05 -10.48
C THR A 37 -7.05 7.01 -12.00
N PRO A 38 -8.03 6.26 -12.53
CA PRO A 38 -8.27 6.22 -13.96
C PRO A 38 -9.15 7.40 -14.36
N GLY A 39 -8.68 8.22 -15.30
CA GLY A 39 -9.41 9.36 -15.86
C GLY A 39 -8.78 10.71 -15.55
N ASP A 40 -9.36 11.76 -16.13
CA ASP A 40 -8.92 13.14 -15.95
C ASP A 40 -9.48 13.76 -14.68
N LEU A 41 -9.01 13.30 -13.52
CA LEU A 41 -9.25 13.98 -12.25
C LEU A 41 -8.53 15.33 -12.28
N SER A 42 -9.30 16.43 -12.33
CA SER A 42 -8.75 17.78 -12.25
C SER A 42 -8.64 18.23 -10.78
N PRO A 43 -7.62 19.03 -10.43
CA PRO A 43 -7.49 19.59 -9.08
C PRO A 43 -8.63 20.57 -8.76
N ARG A 44 -9.25 21.18 -9.77
CA ARG A 44 -10.39 22.10 -9.60
C ARG A 44 -11.63 21.33 -9.14
N ASP A 45 -11.89 20.17 -9.73
CA ASP A 45 -13.04 19.32 -9.36
C ASP A 45 -12.89 18.78 -7.95
N LEU A 46 -11.65 18.44 -7.54
CA LEU A 46 -11.37 18.03 -6.17
C LEU A 46 -11.68 19.14 -5.16
N VAL A 47 -11.26 20.37 -5.43
CA VAL A 47 -11.59 21.52 -4.57
C VAL A 47 -13.10 21.75 -4.52
N LYS A 48 -13.79 21.66 -5.67
CA LYS A 48 -15.24 21.81 -5.74
C LYS A 48 -15.97 20.75 -4.93
N GLY A 49 -15.58 19.48 -5.06
CA GLY A 49 -16.14 18.36 -4.31
C GLY A 49 -15.93 18.51 -2.80
N ILE A 50 -14.73 18.90 -2.37
CA ILE A 50 -14.45 19.17 -0.95
C ILE A 50 -15.32 20.32 -0.43
N ARG A 51 -15.47 21.42 -1.19
CA ARG A 51 -16.33 22.55 -0.79
C ARG A 51 -17.80 22.15 -0.68
N GLN A 52 -18.29 21.35 -1.62
CA GLN A 52 -19.66 20.84 -1.58
C GLN A 52 -19.89 19.98 -0.34
N GLN A 53 -18.94 19.09 -0.01
CA GLN A 53 -19.06 18.25 1.19
C GLN A 53 -18.99 19.06 2.47
N VAL A 54 -18.10 20.06 2.52
CA VAL A 54 -18.00 20.96 3.66
C VAL A 54 -19.29 21.76 3.86
N SER A 55 -19.91 22.24 2.78
CA SER A 55 -21.20 22.92 2.84
C SER A 55 -22.30 21.98 3.33
N ALA A 56 -22.31 20.72 2.88
CA ALA A 56 -23.28 19.72 3.33
C ALA A 56 -23.16 19.39 4.84
N LEU A 57 -21.93 19.33 5.37
CA LEU A 57 -21.71 18.98 6.79
C LEU A 57 -21.79 20.17 7.76
N PHE A 58 -21.27 21.32 7.35
CA PHE A 58 -21.07 22.48 8.23
C PHE A 58 -21.92 23.70 7.83
N GLY A 59 -22.74 23.57 6.79
CA GLY A 59 -23.61 24.62 6.29
C GLY A 59 -22.84 25.86 5.83
N ASP A 60 -23.48 27.01 6.01
CA ASP A 60 -22.97 28.32 5.59
C ASP A 60 -21.67 28.71 6.30
N TYR A 61 -21.48 28.27 7.55
CA TYR A 61 -20.24 28.50 8.28
C TYR A 61 -19.05 27.83 7.59
N GLY A 62 -19.23 26.58 7.15
CA GLY A 62 -18.24 25.88 6.34
C GLY A 62 -18.00 26.60 5.02
N SER A 63 -19.07 26.91 4.29
CA SER A 63 -18.97 27.58 2.98
C SER A 63 -18.17 28.89 3.05
N GLY A 64 -18.47 29.75 4.03
CA GLY A 64 -17.77 31.04 4.22
C GLY A 64 -16.33 30.88 4.71
N ALA A 65 -16.04 29.90 5.57
CA ALA A 65 -14.68 29.67 6.08
C ALA A 65 -13.69 29.25 4.98
N PHE A 66 -14.16 28.62 3.90
CA PHE A 66 -13.34 28.14 2.79
C PHE A 66 -13.51 28.91 1.49
N GLU A 67 -14.24 30.02 1.53
CA GLU A 67 -14.40 30.90 0.38
C GLU A 67 -13.06 31.52 -0.03
N GLY A 68 -12.91 31.83 -1.32
CA GLY A 68 -11.69 32.38 -1.91
C GLY A 68 -10.54 31.36 -2.00
N ASN A 69 -9.31 31.81 -1.73
CA ASN A 69 -8.06 31.03 -1.88
C ASN A 69 -7.62 30.30 -0.58
N ASN A 70 -8.55 30.05 0.35
CA ASN A 70 -8.26 29.41 1.63
C ASN A 70 -8.08 27.88 1.55
N LEU A 71 -8.57 27.28 0.46
CA LEU A 71 -8.46 25.86 0.15
C LEU A 71 -7.86 25.68 -1.25
N VAL A 72 -6.63 25.18 -1.33
CA VAL A 72 -5.91 25.02 -2.60
C VAL A 72 -5.18 23.68 -2.64
N VAL A 73 -5.38 22.93 -3.71
CA VAL A 73 -4.59 21.72 -4.01
C VAL A 73 -3.25 22.18 -4.60
N LYS A 74 -2.15 21.84 -3.93
CA LYS A 74 -0.80 22.22 -4.36
C LYS A 74 -0.14 21.18 -5.25
N TYR A 75 -0.46 19.93 -5.03
CA TYR A 75 0.09 18.80 -5.75
C TYR A 75 -0.99 17.73 -5.86
N LEU A 76 -1.09 17.11 -7.02
CA LEU A 76 -1.95 15.95 -7.27
C LEU A 76 -1.18 15.00 -8.18
N SER A 77 -1.00 13.77 -7.73
CA SER A 77 -0.47 12.67 -8.53
C SER A 77 -1.58 11.67 -8.83
N LYS A 78 -1.89 11.50 -10.12
CA LYS A 78 -2.87 10.49 -10.58
C LYS A 78 -2.31 9.07 -10.48
N ALA A 79 -0.99 8.92 -10.65
CA ALA A 79 -0.31 7.62 -10.65
C ALA A 79 -0.33 6.97 -9.26
N THR A 80 -0.07 7.75 -8.22
CA THR A 80 -0.07 7.28 -6.82
C THR A 80 -1.37 7.60 -6.09
N SER A 81 -2.30 8.31 -6.74
CA SER A 81 -3.56 8.76 -6.17
C SER A 81 -3.37 9.53 -4.85
N THR A 82 -2.31 10.35 -4.78
CA THR A 82 -1.96 11.17 -3.60
C THR A 82 -2.00 12.65 -3.93
N PHE A 83 -2.40 13.48 -2.98
CA PHE A 83 -2.41 14.93 -3.16
C PHE A 83 -2.08 15.68 -1.87
N ILE A 84 -1.58 16.90 -2.05
CA ILE A 84 -1.24 17.83 -0.96
C ILE A 84 -2.21 18.99 -0.99
N LEU A 85 -2.88 19.20 0.14
CA LEU A 85 -3.88 20.24 0.31
C LEU A 85 -3.36 21.33 1.24
N LYS A 86 -3.48 22.58 0.81
CA LYS A 86 -3.18 23.77 1.62
C LYS A 86 -4.48 24.33 2.21
N VAL A 87 -4.46 24.54 3.53
CA VAL A 87 -5.59 25.06 4.32
C VAL A 87 -5.09 26.08 5.36
N LYS A 88 -5.94 27.02 5.77
CA LYS A 88 -5.66 27.89 6.94
C LYS A 88 -5.61 27.08 8.24
N ARG A 89 -4.76 27.50 9.18
CA ARG A 89 -4.63 26.84 10.51
C ARG A 89 -5.92 26.81 11.33
N ALA A 90 -6.82 27.77 11.16
CA ALA A 90 -8.06 27.81 11.93
C ALA A 90 -9.04 26.69 11.53
N HIS A 91 -9.08 26.31 10.25
CA HIS A 91 -10.17 25.50 9.69
C HIS A 91 -9.74 24.11 9.17
N TYR A 92 -8.47 23.71 9.34
CA TYR A 92 -8.00 22.40 8.84
C TYR A 92 -8.76 21.19 9.40
N ARG A 93 -9.31 21.28 10.63
CA ARG A 93 -10.10 20.21 11.25
C ARG A 93 -11.43 19.97 10.52
N LEU A 94 -12.08 21.03 10.04
CA LEU A 94 -13.32 20.93 9.27
C LEU A 94 -13.05 20.24 7.93
N VAL A 95 -11.95 20.60 7.26
CA VAL A 95 -11.54 19.93 6.01
C VAL A 95 -11.22 18.46 6.25
N TRP A 96 -10.52 18.13 7.34
CA TRP A 96 -10.24 16.74 7.69
C TRP A 96 -11.56 15.95 7.86
N ALA A 97 -12.47 16.46 8.68
CA ALA A 97 -13.77 15.81 8.91
C ALA A 97 -14.57 15.69 7.60
N ALA A 98 -14.57 16.70 6.74
CA ALA A 98 -15.21 16.61 5.44
C ALA A 98 -14.60 15.51 4.57
N LEU A 99 -13.27 15.48 4.45
CA LEU A 99 -12.55 14.46 3.66
C LEU A 99 -12.93 13.04 4.07
N THR A 100 -13.07 12.76 5.37
CA THR A 100 -13.43 11.42 5.85
C THR A 100 -14.83 10.97 5.47
N THR A 101 -15.72 11.90 5.10
CA THR A 101 -17.10 11.59 4.69
C THR A 101 -17.29 11.52 3.18
N ILE A 102 -16.32 11.99 2.39
CA ILE A 102 -16.41 11.91 0.93
C ILE A 102 -16.22 10.45 0.54
N ASN A 103 -17.26 9.87 -0.07
CA ASN A 103 -17.30 8.49 -0.53
C ASN A 103 -17.33 8.36 -2.07
N SER A 104 -17.51 9.47 -2.78
CA SER A 104 -17.64 9.50 -4.24
C SER A 104 -16.78 10.60 -4.84
N LEU A 105 -16.12 10.29 -5.96
CA LEU A 105 -15.47 11.27 -6.80
C LEU A 105 -16.31 11.52 -8.06
N PRO A 106 -16.68 12.79 -8.35
CA PRO A 106 -17.30 13.14 -9.62
C PRO A 106 -16.22 13.10 -10.71
N LEU A 107 -16.07 11.92 -11.33
CA LEU A 107 -15.25 11.75 -12.52
C LEU A 107 -16.10 12.13 -13.74
N SER A 108 -15.59 13.00 -14.61
CA SER A 108 -16.28 13.46 -15.82
C SER A 108 -16.69 12.31 -16.76
N SER A 109 -15.96 11.18 -16.73
CA SER A 109 -16.31 9.96 -17.46
C SER A 109 -17.21 9.05 -16.63
N SER A 110 -18.54 9.21 -16.77
CA SER A 110 -19.65 8.22 -16.67
C SER A 110 -19.67 7.14 -15.56
N ASN A 111 -18.67 7.02 -14.70
CA ASN A 111 -18.51 5.93 -13.76
C ASN A 111 -18.05 6.54 -12.43
N GLU A 112 -19.05 6.82 -11.61
CA GLU A 112 -18.87 7.29 -10.24
C GLU A 112 -18.15 6.19 -9.46
N LYS A 113 -16.87 6.41 -9.15
CA LYS A 113 -16.09 5.45 -8.38
C LYS A 113 -16.20 5.77 -6.91
N SER A 114 -16.55 4.75 -6.14
CA SER A 114 -16.43 4.81 -4.68
C SER A 114 -14.97 5.06 -4.32
N CYS A 115 -14.71 6.09 -3.53
CA CYS A 115 -13.38 6.50 -3.12
C CYS A 115 -13.37 6.79 -1.63
N VAL A 116 -12.26 6.48 -0.95
CA VAL A 116 -12.05 6.82 0.45
C VAL A 116 -10.82 7.69 0.55
N PHE A 117 -10.97 8.86 1.17
CA PHE A 117 -9.84 9.74 1.43
C PHE A 117 -9.21 9.40 2.78
N ASN A 118 -7.94 9.00 2.76
CA ASN A 118 -7.17 8.78 3.96
C ASN A 118 -6.20 9.95 4.19
N VAL A 119 -6.41 10.68 5.29
CA VAL A 119 -5.51 11.76 5.72
C VAL A 119 -4.34 11.14 6.48
N VAL A 120 -3.16 11.17 5.87
CA VAL A 120 -1.96 10.55 6.42
C VAL A 120 -1.28 11.45 7.44
N ARG A 121 -1.02 12.70 7.04
CA ARG A 121 -0.18 13.62 7.81
C ARG A 121 -0.67 15.04 7.69
N VAL A 122 -0.55 15.78 8.78
CA VAL A 122 -0.76 17.23 8.81
C VAL A 122 0.53 17.90 9.27
N SER A 123 0.96 18.94 8.56
CA SER A 123 2.15 19.73 8.91
C SER A 123 1.93 21.22 8.69
N GLY A 124 2.82 22.05 9.24
CA GLY A 124 2.87 23.50 8.97
C GLY A 124 3.70 23.87 7.74
N THR A 125 4.64 23.01 7.32
CA THR A 125 5.52 23.26 6.18
C THR A 125 5.35 22.19 5.12
N ILE A 126 5.43 22.58 3.84
CA ILE A 126 5.30 21.67 2.71
C ILE A 126 6.46 20.65 2.67
N ARG A 127 7.68 21.07 3.01
CA ARG A 127 8.86 20.18 3.08
C ARG A 127 8.65 18.95 3.96
N LYS A 128 8.03 19.14 5.13
CA LYS A 128 7.74 18.02 6.05
C LYS A 128 6.67 17.08 5.50
N VAL A 129 5.73 17.59 4.71
CA VAL A 129 4.73 16.75 4.03
C VAL A 129 5.38 15.97 2.89
N GLU A 130 6.26 16.59 2.13
CA GLU A 130 7.01 15.97 1.03
C GLU A 130 7.93 14.86 1.55
N GLU A 131 8.69 15.12 2.64
CA GLU A 131 9.51 14.12 3.32
C GLU A 131 8.70 12.89 3.72
N GLU A 132 7.52 13.10 4.31
CA GLU A 132 6.61 12.02 4.74
C GLU A 132 5.99 11.28 3.54
N ALA A 133 5.64 11.98 2.46
CA ALA A 133 5.14 11.35 1.24
C ALA A 133 6.20 10.43 0.61
N VAL A 134 7.46 10.86 0.56
CA VAL A 134 8.58 10.03 0.09
C VAL A 134 8.83 8.86 1.04
N HIS A 135 8.79 9.10 2.35
CA HIS A 135 8.96 8.06 3.35
C HIS A 135 7.88 6.96 3.21
N GLN A 136 6.61 7.35 3.05
CA GLN A 136 5.54 6.40 2.80
C GLN A 136 5.70 5.65 1.49
N ALA A 137 6.04 6.33 0.40
CA ALA A 137 6.26 5.67 -0.89
C ALA A 137 7.36 4.59 -0.79
N ARG A 138 8.46 4.88 -0.08
CA ARG A 138 9.54 3.92 0.18
C ARG A 138 9.05 2.73 1.00
N GLN A 139 8.29 2.98 2.07
CA GLN A 139 7.72 1.92 2.89
C GLN A 139 6.78 1.01 2.09
N LEU A 140 5.93 1.58 1.23
CA LEU A 140 5.05 0.81 0.36
C LEU A 140 5.85 -0.09 -0.59
N VAL A 141 6.90 0.43 -1.22
CA VAL A 141 7.77 -0.38 -2.10
C VAL A 141 8.49 -1.50 -1.34
N LEU A 142 8.97 -1.23 -0.12
CA LEU A 142 9.59 -2.26 0.73
C LEU A 142 8.58 -3.34 1.13
N ALA A 143 7.35 -2.95 1.44
CA ALA A 143 6.28 -3.90 1.75
C ALA A 143 5.95 -4.80 0.54
N VAL A 144 5.82 -4.24 -0.67
CA VAL A 144 5.62 -5.05 -1.90
C VAL A 144 6.74 -6.09 -2.05
N ARG A 145 7.99 -5.65 -1.95
CA ARG A 145 9.16 -6.53 -2.14
C ARG A 145 9.25 -7.64 -1.09
N ALA A 146 8.84 -7.36 0.15
CA ALA A 146 8.82 -8.34 1.21
C ALA A 146 7.79 -9.45 0.94
N GLU A 147 6.60 -9.09 0.48
CA GLU A 147 5.52 -10.02 0.13
C GLU A 147 5.90 -10.91 -1.08
N GLU A 148 6.49 -10.31 -2.12
CA GLU A 148 7.01 -11.05 -3.29
C GLU A 148 8.09 -12.09 -2.89
N ALA A 149 8.95 -11.73 -1.94
CA ALA A 149 9.97 -12.63 -1.41
C ALA A 149 9.40 -13.75 -0.53
N SER A 150 8.31 -13.50 0.21
CA SER A 150 7.64 -14.55 0.99
C SER A 150 6.90 -15.55 0.12
N ASP A 151 6.23 -15.11 -0.96
CA ASP A 151 5.54 -16.00 -1.89
C ASP A 151 6.52 -16.95 -2.61
N THR A 152 7.76 -16.50 -2.84
CA THR A 152 8.82 -17.32 -3.45
C THR A 152 9.35 -18.41 -2.50
N ARG A 153 9.16 -18.30 -1.17
CA ARG A 153 9.70 -19.24 -0.17
C ARG A 153 8.79 -20.42 0.16
N LEU A 154 7.59 -20.51 -0.41
CA LEU A 154 6.61 -21.55 -0.10
C LEU A 154 6.54 -22.81 -1.01
N PRO A 155 7.46 -23.11 -1.96
CA PRO A 155 7.45 -24.41 -2.64
C PRO A 155 8.66 -25.29 -2.24
N THR A 156 8.84 -25.67 -0.97
CA THR A 156 9.81 -26.77 -0.64
C THR A 156 9.57 -27.56 0.65
N MET A 157 8.62 -27.19 1.52
CA MET A 157 8.49 -27.84 2.85
C MET A 157 7.30 -28.81 3.00
N LEU A 158 6.55 -29.10 1.93
CA LEU A 158 5.36 -29.97 2.01
C LEU A 158 5.36 -31.12 0.99
N GLU A 159 6.45 -31.87 0.90
CA GLU A 159 6.39 -33.28 0.47
C GLU A 159 6.93 -34.16 1.61
N ARG A 160 6.04 -34.57 2.52
CA ARG A 160 6.27 -35.80 3.29
C ARG A 160 5.92 -36.97 2.38
N PRO A 161 6.84 -37.90 2.09
CA PRO A 161 6.51 -39.08 1.29
C PRO A 161 5.50 -39.93 2.06
N THR A 162 4.31 -40.06 1.49
CA THR A 162 3.31 -41.02 1.96
C THR A 162 3.79 -42.41 1.58
N THR A 163 4.12 -43.21 2.59
CA THR A 163 4.47 -44.62 2.43
C THR A 163 3.28 -45.38 1.84
N SER A 164 3.38 -45.80 0.58
CA SER A 164 2.48 -46.79 -0.01
C SER A 164 2.87 -48.18 0.52
N ARG A 165 2.07 -48.71 1.45
CA ARG A 165 2.09 -50.13 1.86
C ARG A 165 1.41 -50.95 0.75
N THR A 166 2.20 -51.65 -0.04
CA THR A 166 1.74 -52.78 -0.86
C THR A 166 2.20 -54.06 -0.18
N SER A 167 1.25 -54.89 0.26
CA SER A 167 1.48 -56.26 0.72
C SER A 167 1.96 -57.16 -0.43
N PRO A 168 2.80 -58.16 -0.18
CA PRO A 168 2.23 -59.50 0.01
C PRO A 168 2.91 -60.38 1.08
N ASP A 169 2.06 -61.27 1.58
CA ASP A 169 2.25 -62.52 2.31
C ASP A 169 3.58 -63.30 2.08
N ARG A 170 4.31 -63.61 3.16
CA ARG A 170 4.79 -64.97 3.52
C ARG A 170 5.74 -64.98 4.72
N LYS A 171 5.32 -65.78 5.72
CA LYS A 171 6.06 -66.68 6.62
C LYS A 171 7.31 -66.17 7.35
N GLY A 172 7.25 -66.36 8.67
CA GLY A 172 8.19 -65.82 9.63
C GLY A 172 9.60 -66.40 9.56
N GLU A 173 10.52 -65.56 10.00
CA GLU A 173 11.77 -65.88 10.67
C GLU A 173 12.26 -64.59 11.33
N ILE A 174 12.64 -64.68 12.61
CA ILE A 174 13.34 -63.62 13.34
C ILE A 174 14.83 -63.93 13.16
N PRO A 175 15.68 -62.97 12.78
CA PRO A 175 16.91 -62.81 13.57
C PRO A 175 17.42 -61.35 13.65
N ILE A 176 17.70 -60.85 14.86
CA ILE A 176 19.03 -60.79 15.53
C ILE A 176 19.72 -59.42 15.33
N MET A 177 20.02 -58.83 16.48
CA MET A 177 20.77 -57.61 16.77
C MET A 177 22.28 -57.80 16.53
N VAL A 178 22.94 -56.87 15.82
CA VAL A 178 24.38 -56.56 16.00
C VAL A 178 24.63 -55.05 15.77
N PRO A 179 25.52 -54.38 16.53
CA PRO A 179 25.57 -52.92 16.66
C PRO A 179 26.59 -52.20 15.75
N ARG A 180 26.21 -50.95 15.41
CA ARG A 180 26.98 -49.68 15.33
C ARG A 180 28.51 -49.72 15.49
N GLU A 181 29.23 -49.37 14.42
CA GLU A 181 30.57 -48.74 14.39
C GLU A 181 30.52 -47.66 13.27
N SER A 182 30.59 -46.35 13.57
CA SER A 182 31.79 -45.50 13.65
C SER A 182 32.75 -45.60 12.46
N GLY A 183 32.63 -44.66 11.52
CA GLY A 183 33.64 -44.33 10.53
C GLY A 183 33.65 -42.82 10.30
N ASN A 184 34.66 -42.16 10.87
CA ASN A 184 35.10 -40.82 10.50
C ASN A 184 35.48 -40.78 9.03
N ASP A 185 35.23 -39.65 8.36
CA ASP A 185 36.16 -39.06 7.40
C ASP A 185 35.89 -37.55 7.31
N ASP A 186 36.78 -36.79 7.93
CA ASP A 186 37.03 -35.38 7.64
C ASP A 186 37.77 -35.26 6.30
N SER A 187 37.47 -34.24 5.49
CA SER A 187 38.45 -33.35 4.82
C SER A 187 37.78 -32.52 3.71
N ASP A 188 37.73 -31.21 3.95
CA ASP A 188 38.20 -30.11 3.09
C ASP A 188 38.06 -30.22 1.56
N GLU A 189 37.36 -29.25 0.95
CA GLU A 189 38.06 -28.20 0.20
C GLU A 189 37.11 -27.08 -0.25
N SER A 190 37.46 -25.88 0.18
CA SER A 190 37.03 -24.60 -0.35
C SER A 190 37.97 -24.17 -1.46
N GLU A 191 37.51 -24.03 -2.69
CA GLU A 191 38.06 -23.07 -3.67
C GLU A 191 37.20 -23.02 -4.94
N LEU A 192 37.08 -21.81 -5.50
CA LEU A 192 36.67 -21.39 -6.86
C LEU A 192 35.83 -20.10 -6.79
N LYS A 193 36.49 -19.04 -6.30
CA LYS A 193 36.32 -17.69 -6.82
C LYS A 193 37.53 -17.37 -7.70
N GLU A 194 37.28 -16.50 -8.66
CA GLU A 194 38.24 -15.86 -9.57
C GLU A 194 38.68 -16.69 -10.78
N HIS A 195 38.11 -16.32 -11.93
CA HIS A 195 38.73 -16.12 -13.25
C HIS A 195 37.52 -15.90 -14.18
N LEU A 196 37.19 -14.68 -14.59
CA LEU A 196 37.74 -14.09 -15.79
C LEU A 196 37.48 -12.57 -15.78
N ASN A 197 38.52 -11.81 -15.44
CA ASN A 197 38.70 -10.47 -15.96
C ASN A 197 40.11 -10.43 -16.57
N SER A 198 40.24 -9.78 -17.73
CA SER A 198 41.46 -9.56 -18.53
C SER A 198 41.81 -10.62 -19.58
N SER A 199 41.33 -10.39 -20.80
CA SER A 199 42.21 -10.20 -21.98
C SER A 199 41.47 -9.33 -22.99
#